data_AF-A0A948Q9F3-F1
#
_entry.id   AF-A0A948Q9F3-F1
#
_cell.length_a   1.000
_cell.length_b   1.000
_cell.length_c   1.000
_cell.angle_alpha   90.00
_cell.angle_beta   90.00
_cell.angle_gamma   90.00
#
_symmetry.space_group_name_H-M   'P 1'
#
loop_
_entity.id
_entity.type
_entity.pdbx_description
1 polymer ?
#
loop_
_entity_poly.entity_id
_entity_poly.type
_entity_poly.pdbx_seq_one_letter_code
_entity_poly.pdbx_strand_id
1 'polypeptide(L)'
;MEKPVLSKKEKVSHIDSSTIMFAGDSGDGIQLLGHQFADTTAIAGNDLSTLPDYPSEMRAPAGSLGGVSGFQMSFGDDNVMTPGSKPDVLVAMNPAALAVNIENIETGSII
;
A
#
# COMPACT_ATOMS: atom_id res chain seq x y z
N MET A 1 -32.96 11.97 -13.81
CA MET A 1 -31.76 11.37 -13.17
C MET A 1 -30.81 12.51 -12.87
N GLU A 2 -30.58 12.75 -11.59
CA GLU A 2 -29.80 13.87 -11.06
C GLU A 2 -28.32 13.69 -11.42
N LYS A 3 -27.67 14.72 -11.97
CA LYS A 3 -26.24 14.72 -12.26
C LYS A 3 -25.47 14.95 -10.95
N PRO A 4 -24.34 14.28 -10.71
CA PRO A 4 -23.57 14.52 -9.50
C PRO A 4 -22.98 15.94 -9.54
N VAL A 5 -23.22 16.70 -8.47
CA VAL A 5 -22.65 18.02 -8.24
C VAL A 5 -21.22 17.85 -7.73
N LEU A 6 -20.23 17.92 -8.61
CA LEU A 6 -18.84 18.18 -8.19
C LEU A 6 -18.55 19.68 -8.30
N SER A 7 -18.79 20.39 -7.20
CA SER A 7 -18.61 21.85 -7.05
C SER A 7 -17.24 22.22 -6.43
N LYS A 8 -16.17 21.53 -6.80
CA LYS A 8 -14.80 21.96 -6.45
C LYS A 8 -13.90 21.65 -7.63
N LYS A 9 -13.28 22.68 -8.24
CA LYS A 9 -12.16 22.49 -9.17
C LYS A 9 -10.97 22.00 -8.32
N GLU A 10 -10.94 20.72 -8.01
CA GLU A 10 -9.74 20.12 -7.44
C GLU A 10 -8.66 20.14 -8.52
N LYS A 11 -7.45 20.57 -8.14
CA LYS A 11 -6.29 20.43 -9.02
C LYS A 11 -5.97 18.94 -9.09
N VAL A 12 -6.50 18.28 -10.10
CA VAL A 12 -6.11 16.91 -10.45
C VAL A 12 -4.75 17.02 -11.14
N SER A 13 -3.70 16.54 -10.48
CA SER A 13 -2.38 16.35 -11.08
C SER A 13 -2.25 14.94 -11.62
N HIS A 14 -1.62 14.79 -12.78
CA HIS A 14 -1.19 13.48 -13.27
C HIS A 14 -0.04 12.98 -12.41
N ILE A 15 -0.06 11.70 -12.05
CA ILE A 15 1.05 11.00 -11.42
C ILE A 15 1.40 9.81 -12.30
N ASP A 16 2.69 9.60 -12.55
CA ASP A 16 3.14 8.57 -13.50
C ASP A 16 3.17 7.17 -12.86
N SER A 17 3.36 7.12 -11.54
CA SER A 17 3.26 5.91 -10.73
C SER A 17 2.91 6.27 -9.29
N SER A 18 2.47 5.28 -8.52
CA SER A 18 2.24 5.42 -7.09
C SER A 18 2.65 4.16 -6.34
N THR A 19 3.17 4.34 -5.12
CA THR A 19 3.57 3.27 -4.20
C THR A 19 2.56 3.12 -3.08
N ILE A 20 2.02 1.92 -2.91
CA ILE A 20 1.12 1.54 -1.81
C ILE A 20 1.78 0.49 -0.92
N MET A 21 1.61 0.62 0.40
CA MET A 21 2.03 -0.37 1.38
C MET A 21 0.84 -0.86 2.19
N PHE A 22 0.58 -2.15 2.14
CA PHE A 22 -0.33 -2.82 3.07
C PHE A 22 0.47 -3.33 4.26
N ALA A 23 0.00 -3.05 5.48
CA ALA A 23 0.69 -3.47 6.70
C ALA A 23 -0.30 -3.98 7.75
N GLY A 24 0.08 -5.05 8.45
CA GLY A 24 -0.77 -5.74 9.43
C GLY A 24 -0.02 -6.89 10.07
N ASP A 25 -0.59 -7.51 11.08
CA ASP A 25 0.05 -8.62 11.80
C ASP A 25 0.09 -9.87 10.92
N SER A 26 0.99 -10.80 11.27
CA SER A 26 0.99 -12.13 10.68
C SER A 26 -0.37 -12.81 10.90
N GLY A 27 -1.07 -13.10 9.81
CA GLY A 27 -2.42 -13.67 9.83
C GLY A 27 -3.53 -12.69 9.44
N ASP A 28 -3.27 -11.38 9.38
CA ASP A 28 -4.25 -10.38 8.94
C ASP A 28 -4.54 -10.45 7.43
N GLY A 29 -3.79 -11.29 6.68
CA GLY A 29 -4.02 -11.53 5.26
C GLY A 29 -3.30 -10.54 4.33
N ILE A 30 -2.32 -9.79 4.83
CA ILE A 30 -1.54 -8.77 4.08
C ILE A 30 -1.01 -9.29 2.75
N GLN A 31 -0.48 -10.51 2.76
CA GLN A 31 0.07 -11.12 1.55
C GLN A 31 -1.04 -11.45 0.54
N LEU A 32 -2.14 -12.05 0.98
CA LEU A 32 -3.27 -12.37 0.10
C LEU A 32 -3.87 -11.11 -0.51
N LEU A 33 -4.07 -10.07 0.30
CA LEU A 33 -4.60 -8.79 -0.13
C LEU A 33 -3.66 -8.12 -1.14
N GLY A 34 -2.36 -8.07 -0.84
CA GLY A 34 -1.34 -7.50 -1.72
C GLY A 34 -1.27 -8.20 -3.08
N HIS A 35 -1.29 -9.54 -3.08
CA HIS A 35 -1.33 -10.32 -4.34
C HIS A 35 -2.62 -10.06 -5.13
N GLN A 36 -3.78 -10.04 -4.48
CA GLN A 36 -5.04 -9.76 -5.18
C GLN A 36 -5.06 -8.35 -5.77
N PHE A 37 -4.47 -7.37 -5.09
CA PHE A 37 -4.33 -6.01 -5.62
C PHE A 37 -3.38 -6.00 -6.82
N ALA A 38 -2.21 -6.62 -6.72
CA ALA A 38 -1.24 -6.72 -7.81
C ALA A 38 -1.84 -7.41 -9.05
N ASP A 39 -2.53 -8.54 -8.86
CA ASP A 39 -3.20 -9.26 -9.95
C ASP A 39 -4.26 -8.38 -10.63
N THR A 40 -5.06 -7.66 -9.84
CA THR A 40 -6.08 -6.76 -10.39
C THR A 40 -5.46 -5.59 -11.16
N THR A 41 -4.37 -5.03 -10.64
CA THR A 41 -3.61 -3.94 -11.27
C THR A 41 -2.99 -4.37 -12.59
N ALA A 42 -2.43 -5.58 -12.66
CA ALA A 42 -1.91 -6.17 -13.89
C ALA A 42 -3.03 -6.45 -14.91
N ILE A 43 -4.18 -6.99 -14.46
CA ILE A 43 -5.35 -7.21 -15.32
C ILE A 43 -5.87 -5.89 -15.89
N ALA A 44 -5.79 -4.80 -15.13
CA ALA A 44 -6.12 -3.45 -15.57
C ALA A 44 -5.11 -2.86 -16.57
N GLY A 45 -3.99 -3.54 -16.82
CA GLY A 45 -2.99 -3.17 -17.82
C GLY A 45 -1.88 -2.24 -17.32
N ASN A 46 -1.73 -2.05 -16.01
CA ASN A 46 -0.66 -1.23 -15.44
C ASN A 46 0.62 -2.04 -15.29
N ASP A 47 1.75 -1.37 -15.45
CA ASP A 47 3.04 -1.91 -15.02
C ASP A 47 3.13 -1.85 -13.50
N LEU A 48 3.81 -2.84 -12.89
CA LEU A 48 3.90 -2.93 -11.44
C LEU A 48 5.15 -3.66 -10.97
N SER A 49 5.55 -3.35 -9.73
CA SER A 49 6.63 -4.03 -9.02
C SER A 49 6.24 -4.22 -7.56
N THR A 50 6.44 -5.43 -7.04
CA THR A 50 6.01 -5.84 -5.70
C THR A 50 7.20 -6.16 -4.79
N LEU A 51 7.03 -5.93 -3.50
CA LEU A 51 7.97 -6.30 -2.44
C LEU A 51 7.18 -6.79 -1.21
N PRO A 52 7.01 -8.12 -1.07
CA PRO A 52 6.47 -8.69 0.15
C PRO A 52 7.51 -8.61 1.28
N ASP A 53 7.05 -8.24 2.46
CA ASP A 53 7.84 -8.20 3.69
C ASP A 53 7.21 -9.09 4.76
N TYR A 54 8.00 -10.02 5.29
CA TYR A 54 7.54 -11.03 6.24
C TYR A 54 8.19 -10.80 7.60
N PRO A 55 7.43 -10.92 8.71
CA PRO A 55 7.95 -10.67 10.03
C PRO A 55 9.07 -11.65 10.39
N SER A 56 10.02 -11.17 11.18
CA SER A 56 11.11 -12.02 11.70
C SER A 56 10.60 -13.08 12.68
N GLU A 57 9.44 -12.84 13.33
CA GLU A 57 8.84 -13.76 14.29
C GLU A 57 7.47 -14.24 13.81
N MET A 58 7.43 -15.45 13.23
CA MET A 58 6.18 -16.03 12.72
C MET A 58 5.10 -16.27 13.80
N ARG A 59 5.45 -16.24 15.09
CA ARG A 59 4.53 -16.42 16.24
C ARG A 59 4.65 -15.30 17.27
N ALA A 60 4.83 -14.07 16.81
CA ALA A 60 4.78 -12.93 17.70
C ALA A 60 3.37 -12.82 18.33
N PRO A 61 3.23 -12.34 19.58
CA PRO A 61 1.93 -12.02 20.14
C PRO A 61 1.18 -11.03 19.24
N ALA A 62 -0.15 -11.19 19.13
CA ALA A 62 -0.98 -10.25 18.37
C ALA A 62 -0.80 -8.81 18.89
N GLY A 63 -0.67 -7.86 17.98
CA GLY A 63 -0.40 -6.45 18.25
C GLY A 63 1.05 -6.13 18.64
N SER A 64 1.98 -7.09 18.56
CA SER A 64 3.40 -6.82 18.77
C SER A 64 4.08 -6.31 17.50
N LEU A 65 5.05 -5.41 17.66
CA LEU A 65 5.76 -4.82 16.53
C LEU A 65 6.56 -5.86 15.73
N GLY A 66 7.06 -6.91 16.39
CA GLY A 66 7.83 -7.99 15.75
C GLY A 66 6.99 -8.93 14.88
N GLY A 67 5.66 -8.89 15.02
CA GLY A 67 4.71 -9.67 14.23
C GLY A 67 4.17 -8.95 12.99
N VAL A 68 4.54 -7.69 12.80
CA VAL A 68 4.05 -6.88 11.67
C VAL A 68 4.67 -7.39 10.36
N SER A 69 3.79 -7.58 9.39
CA SER A 69 4.08 -7.94 8.01
C SER A 69 3.71 -6.79 7.07
N GLY A 70 4.32 -6.79 5.89
CA GLY A 70 4.12 -5.77 4.87
C GLY A 70 3.95 -6.35 3.48
N PHE A 71 3.25 -5.63 2.62
CA PHE A 71 3.28 -5.84 1.18
C PHE A 71 3.32 -4.48 0.52
N GLN A 72 4.48 -4.11 -0.01
CA GLN A 72 4.65 -2.89 -0.77
C GLN A 72 4.55 -3.19 -2.26
N MET A 73 3.93 -2.29 -3.01
CA MET A 73 4.02 -2.32 -4.46
C MET A 73 3.95 -0.92 -5.04
N SER A 74 4.62 -0.75 -6.17
CA SER A 74 4.46 0.41 -7.03
C SER A 74 3.74 -0.02 -8.31
N PHE A 75 2.93 0.87 -8.87
CA PHE A 75 2.23 0.65 -10.14
C PHE A 75 1.98 1.97 -10.88
N GLY A 76 1.80 1.89 -12.20
CA GLY A 76 1.64 3.06 -13.06
C GLY A 76 1.50 2.71 -14.54
N ASP A 77 1.57 3.72 -15.40
CA ASP A 77 1.32 3.55 -16.84
C ASP A 77 2.41 2.68 -17.51
N ASP A 78 3.69 3.09 -17.42
CA ASP A 78 4.81 2.38 -18.03
C ASP A 78 6.11 2.52 -17.19
N ASN A 79 6.97 1.50 -17.20
CA ASN A 79 8.33 1.47 -16.64
C ASN A 79 8.43 1.46 -15.11
N VAL A 80 7.55 0.74 -14.42
CA VAL A 80 7.63 0.53 -12.97
C VAL A 80 8.62 -0.60 -12.67
N MET A 81 9.90 -0.23 -12.58
CA MET A 81 10.99 -1.19 -12.39
C MET A 81 11.34 -1.46 -10.91
N THR A 82 10.74 -0.73 -9.97
CA THR A 82 11.03 -0.83 -8.55
C THR A 82 9.75 -0.78 -7.72
N PRO A 83 9.70 -1.43 -6.55
CA PRO A 83 8.53 -1.43 -5.68
C PRO A 83 8.34 -0.09 -4.93
N GLY A 84 9.08 0.96 -5.28
CA GLY A 84 9.08 2.24 -4.57
C GLY A 84 10.02 2.27 -3.36
N SER A 85 10.31 3.46 -2.85
CA SER A 85 11.13 3.67 -1.64
C SER A 85 10.27 3.94 -0.41
N LYS A 86 9.35 4.91 -0.51
CA LYS A 86 8.37 5.25 0.52
C LYS A 86 6.97 5.20 -0.06
N PRO A 87 5.96 4.74 0.70
CA PRO A 87 4.59 4.69 0.21
C PRO A 87 3.93 6.07 0.15
N ASP A 88 3.23 6.32 -0.95
CA ASP A 88 2.25 7.41 -1.07
C ASP A 88 0.98 7.08 -0.27
N VAL A 89 0.68 5.78 -0.11
CA VAL A 89 -0.47 5.28 0.63
C VAL A 89 -0.04 4.16 1.58
N LEU A 90 -0.28 4.32 2.88
CA LEU A 90 -0.19 3.25 3.86
C LEU A 90 -1.59 2.73 4.20
N VAL A 91 -1.84 1.45 4.00
CA VAL A 91 -3.03 0.78 4.52
C VAL A 91 -2.64 -0.02 5.76
N ALA A 92 -2.80 0.60 6.93
CA ALA A 92 -2.54 -0.03 8.21
C ALA A 92 -3.79 -0.77 8.73
N MET A 93 -3.73 -2.10 8.80
CA MET A 93 -4.87 -2.93 9.26
C MET A 93 -5.02 -2.95 10.78
N ASN A 94 -3.99 -2.53 11.52
CA ASN A 94 -4.01 -2.46 12.97
C ASN A 94 -3.04 -1.36 13.49
N PRO A 95 -3.10 -0.99 14.79
CA PRO A 95 -2.23 0.04 15.35
C PRO A 95 -0.74 -0.31 15.38
N ALA A 96 -0.37 -1.59 15.50
CA ALA A 96 1.03 -2.02 15.50
C ALA A 96 1.67 -1.78 14.13
N ALA A 97 0.93 -2.09 13.05
CA ALA A 97 1.32 -1.82 11.68
C ALA A 97 1.53 -0.32 11.42
N LEU A 98 0.65 0.54 11.95
CA LEU A 98 0.85 1.99 11.89
C LEU A 98 2.11 2.41 12.63
N ALA A 99 2.32 1.92 13.85
CA ALA A 99 3.47 2.28 14.67
C ALA A 99 4.81 1.88 14.02
N VAL A 100 4.87 0.74 13.33
CA VAL A 100 6.08 0.30 12.59
C VAL A 100 6.36 1.18 11.38
N ASN A 101 5.33 1.62 10.66
CA ASN A 101 5.51 2.20 9.32
C ASN A 101 5.40 3.73 9.26
N ILE A 102 4.87 4.39 10.29
CA ILE A 102 4.59 5.84 10.26
C ILE A 102 5.82 6.70 9.98
N GLU A 103 7.01 6.27 10.41
CA GLU A 103 8.27 6.99 10.16
C GLU A 103 8.74 6.89 8.71
N ASN A 104 8.25 5.89 7.95
CA ASN A 104 8.61 5.66 6.56
C ASN A 104 7.65 6.35 5.56
N ILE A 105 6.79 7.25 6.02
CA ILE A 105 5.80 7.96 5.20
C ILE A 105 6.20 9.43 5.03
N GLU A 106 5.97 9.99 3.86
CA GLU A 106 6.21 11.40 3.58
C GLU A 106 5.00 12.28 3.92
N THR A 107 5.23 13.57 4.18
CA THR A 107 4.13 14.52 4.37
C THR A 107 3.33 14.66 3.09
N GLY A 108 2.02 14.43 3.17
CA GLY A 108 1.10 14.48 2.03
C GLY A 108 0.64 13.11 1.54
N SER A 109 1.23 12.03 2.04
CA SER A 109 0.74 10.66 1.85
C SER A 109 -0.60 10.43 2.55
N ILE A 110 -1.28 9.35 2.15
CA ILE A 110 -2.56 8.91 2.69
C ILE A 110 -2.32 7.74 3.64
N ILE A 111 -3.05 7.72 4.76
CA ILE A 111 -3.12 6.61 5.72
C ILE A 111 -4.58 6.22 5.91
#